data_AF-A0A845UGJ4-F1
#
_entry.id   AF-A0A845UGJ4-F1
#
_cell.length_a   1.000
_cell.length_b   1.000
_cell.length_c   1.000
_cell.angle_alpha   90.00
_cell.angle_beta   90.00
_cell.angle_gamma   90.00
#
_symmetry.space_group_name_H-M   'P 1'
#
loop_
_entity.id
_entity.type
_entity.pdbx_description
1 polymer ?
#
loop_
_entity_poly.entity_id
_entity_poly.type
_entity_poly.pdbx_seq_one_letter_code
_entity_poly.pdbx_strand_id
1 'polypeptide(L)'
;MTPPHVLLALTVCTVLVLSSAAGADNKITYPPTGHDTAPSHGSAPPGAPPAADHGAGHAAQTASAHGADPGGEHGAADGPLCTGFGPQTPRDIGNPYGRNPVSFGLAPPPDEMTLCNIHTHTNAEHLGPGFSIYAGPGEHGGFKCAGSANLSAAELSRPGSGPARFEGVEPGDTIEVHWVYSSCDVAPGPGLGACLSASCSNPELRVESQVFLVVNDPNALDFRDFIYLGTMRNGRHQARALPSGTGAPVVFRGSTTGPSYSQQVCSPLQVTWSVRPRCARLDIATLDAWAGMGNVFEETHSHGVRRLVTAPALLSQIE
;
A
#
# COMPACT_ATOMS: atom_id res chain seq x y z
N MET A 1 -68.35 18.35 40.37
CA MET A 1 -67.32 19.26 39.82
C MET A 1 -66.11 18.41 39.46
N THR A 2 -66.09 17.96 38.21
CA THR A 2 -65.02 17.18 37.59
C THR A 2 -64.05 18.13 36.89
N PRO A 3 -62.72 17.97 37.00
CA PRO A 3 -61.76 18.80 36.26
C PRO A 3 -61.66 18.34 34.80
N PRO A 4 -61.25 19.25 33.88
CA PRO A 4 -61.30 18.98 32.44
C PRO A 4 -60.11 18.14 31.98
N HIS A 5 -60.38 17.28 31.00
CA HIS A 5 -59.41 16.49 30.27
C HIS A 5 -58.48 17.40 29.43
N VAL A 6 -57.18 17.28 29.66
CA VAL A 6 -56.14 17.86 28.80
C VAL A 6 -55.93 16.91 27.61
N LEU A 7 -56.27 17.40 26.41
CA LEU A 7 -56.06 16.71 25.15
C LEU A 7 -54.58 16.90 24.74
N LEU A 8 -53.77 15.85 24.89
CA LEU A 8 -52.37 15.84 24.44
C LEU A 8 -52.34 15.61 22.93
N ALA A 9 -52.07 16.65 22.15
CA ALA A 9 -51.82 16.55 20.72
C ALA A 9 -50.43 15.91 20.49
N LEU A 10 -50.39 14.65 20.05
CA LEU A 10 -49.17 14.04 19.52
C LEU A 10 -48.86 14.68 18.15
N THR A 11 -47.86 15.55 18.12
CA THR A 11 -47.22 15.98 16.88
C THR A 11 -46.36 14.82 16.36
N VAL A 12 -46.82 14.13 15.33
CA VAL A 12 -46.01 13.16 14.58
C VAL A 12 -44.96 13.96 13.80
N CYS A 13 -43.75 14.00 14.31
CA CYS A 13 -42.60 14.59 13.62
C CYS A 13 -42.13 13.57 12.57
N THR A 14 -42.62 13.70 11.34
CA THR A 14 -42.13 12.92 10.20
C THR A 14 -40.69 13.35 9.92
N VAL A 15 -39.73 12.56 10.39
CA VAL A 15 -38.33 12.71 9.99
C VAL A 15 -38.24 12.29 8.52
N LEU A 16 -38.15 13.26 7.63
CA LEU A 16 -37.78 13.05 6.25
C LEU A 16 -36.31 12.59 6.24
N VAL A 17 -36.08 11.29 6.15
CA VAL A 17 -34.76 10.75 5.83
C VAL A 17 -34.48 11.08 4.37
N LEU A 18 -33.76 12.18 4.15
CA LEU A 18 -33.10 12.46 2.88
C LEU A 18 -31.99 11.41 2.72
N SER A 19 -32.33 10.28 2.10
CA SER A 19 -31.33 9.36 1.57
C SER A 19 -30.51 10.10 0.51
N SER A 20 -29.31 10.52 0.87
CA SER A 20 -28.30 10.97 -0.09
C SER A 20 -27.80 9.75 -0.86
N ALA A 21 -28.52 9.36 -1.90
CA ALA A 21 -28.00 8.47 -2.93
C ALA A 21 -27.04 9.27 -3.83
N ALA A 22 -25.78 9.37 -3.41
CA ALA A 22 -24.67 9.70 -4.29
C ALA A 22 -23.83 8.44 -4.51
N GLY A 23 -24.47 7.41 -5.07
CA GLY A 23 -23.75 6.29 -5.67
C GLY A 23 -23.33 6.72 -7.07
N ALA A 24 -22.15 7.33 -7.19
CA ALA A 24 -21.47 7.27 -8.48
C ALA A 24 -21.11 5.80 -8.68
N ASP A 25 -21.62 5.19 -9.75
CA ASP A 25 -21.19 3.87 -10.23
C ASP A 25 -19.70 3.95 -10.62
N ASN A 26 -18.83 3.94 -9.62
CA ASN A 26 -17.39 3.87 -9.78
C ASN A 26 -17.07 2.44 -10.23
N LYS A 27 -17.22 2.16 -11.52
CA LYS A 27 -16.85 0.88 -12.11
C LYS A 27 -15.36 0.64 -11.79
N ILE A 28 -15.10 -0.37 -10.96
CA ILE A 28 -13.75 -0.87 -10.70
C ILE A 28 -13.16 -1.25 -12.05
N THR A 29 -12.14 -0.50 -12.48
CA THR A 29 -11.44 -0.79 -13.72
C THR A 29 -10.17 -1.52 -13.33
N TYR A 30 -10.18 -2.84 -13.53
CA TYR A 30 -8.95 -3.62 -13.36
C TYR A 30 -7.90 -3.13 -14.36
N PRO A 31 -6.61 -3.15 -13.99
CA PRO A 31 -5.55 -2.93 -14.95
C PRO A 31 -5.69 -3.95 -16.10
N PRO A 32 -5.42 -3.56 -17.35
CA PRO A 32 -5.52 -4.47 -18.47
C PRO A 32 -4.68 -5.73 -18.20
N THR A 33 -5.33 -6.90 -18.24
CA THR A 33 -4.63 -8.18 -18.33
C THR A 33 -3.99 -8.23 -19.71
N GLY A 34 -2.70 -8.50 -19.82
CA GLY A 34 -1.93 -8.39 -21.07
C GLY A 34 -2.33 -9.40 -22.16
N HIS A 35 -3.56 -9.32 -22.67
CA HIS A 35 -4.07 -10.08 -23.80
C HIS A 35 -4.78 -9.13 -24.76
N ASP A 36 -3.98 -8.44 -25.58
CA ASP A 36 -4.46 -7.88 -26.84
C ASP A 36 -3.67 -8.54 -27.97
N THR A 37 -4.22 -9.61 -28.54
CA THR A 37 -3.80 -10.15 -29.84
C THR A 37 -4.52 -9.38 -30.95
N ALA A 38 -3.76 -8.75 -31.84
CA ALA A 38 -4.20 -8.48 -33.21
C ALA A 38 -2.99 -8.58 -34.18
N PRO A 39 -3.19 -9.10 -35.41
CA PRO A 39 -2.11 -9.66 -36.21
C PRO A 39 -1.53 -8.63 -37.18
N SER A 40 -0.21 -8.64 -37.36
CA SER A 40 0.39 -8.11 -38.58
C SER A 40 1.57 -8.96 -39.01
N HIS A 41 1.30 -9.72 -40.07
CA HIS A 41 2.18 -10.11 -41.16
C HIS A 41 3.65 -9.70 -41.09
N GLY A 42 4.51 -10.68 -41.37
CA GLY A 42 5.54 -10.47 -42.38
C GLY A 42 6.98 -10.73 -41.95
N SER A 43 7.47 -11.87 -42.42
CA SER A 43 8.82 -12.06 -42.95
C SER A 43 9.94 -12.51 -42.00
N ALA A 44 10.60 -13.55 -42.51
CA ALA A 44 11.65 -14.39 -41.94
C ALA A 44 13.03 -13.67 -41.82
N PRO A 45 14.06 -14.33 -41.26
CA PRO A 45 15.09 -13.71 -40.39
C PRO A 45 16.43 -13.43 -41.09
N PRO A 46 17.39 -12.85 -40.35
CA PRO A 46 18.78 -13.27 -40.41
C PRO A 46 19.22 -13.77 -39.01
N GLY A 47 19.96 -14.87 -38.86
CA GLY A 47 21.32 -15.06 -39.35
C GLY A 47 22.25 -15.07 -38.13
N ALA A 48 22.78 -16.25 -37.79
CA ALA A 48 23.72 -16.43 -36.69
C ALA A 48 25.07 -15.74 -36.94
N PRO A 49 25.83 -15.46 -35.88
CA PRO A 49 27.26 -15.77 -35.92
C PRO A 49 27.78 -16.50 -34.65
N PRO A 50 29.00 -17.07 -34.70
CA PRO A 50 29.45 -18.14 -33.81
C PRO A 50 30.30 -17.66 -32.61
N ALA A 51 30.72 -18.65 -31.82
CA ALA A 51 31.34 -18.60 -30.50
C ALA A 51 32.88 -18.41 -30.46
N ALA A 52 33.37 -18.27 -29.21
CA ALA A 52 34.73 -18.39 -28.65
C ALA A 52 35.63 -17.13 -28.77
N ASP A 53 36.51 -16.75 -27.83
CA ASP A 53 37.28 -17.57 -26.88
C ASP A 53 37.95 -16.78 -25.71
N HIS A 54 38.37 -17.54 -24.70
CA HIS A 54 39.27 -17.40 -23.52
C HIS A 54 39.94 -16.09 -23.02
N GLY A 55 40.04 -15.99 -21.68
CA GLY A 55 41.11 -15.25 -20.97
C GLY A 55 40.95 -15.20 -19.44
N ALA A 56 41.83 -15.88 -18.70
CA ALA A 56 41.85 -15.99 -17.23
C ALA A 56 42.69 -14.89 -16.54
N GLY A 57 42.39 -14.54 -15.28
CA GLY A 57 43.29 -13.75 -14.42
C GLY A 57 42.70 -13.19 -13.11
N HIS A 58 42.97 -13.90 -12.01
CA HIS A 58 43.14 -13.53 -10.58
C HIS A 58 42.48 -12.30 -9.90
N ALA A 59 41.66 -12.62 -8.88
CA ALA A 59 41.63 -12.16 -7.47
C ALA A 59 41.60 -10.65 -7.10
N ALA A 60 40.51 -10.23 -6.44
CA ALA A 60 40.54 -9.56 -5.13
C ALA A 60 39.11 -9.47 -4.54
N GLN A 61 38.96 -9.85 -3.27
CA GLN A 61 37.75 -9.65 -2.48
C GLN A 61 37.61 -8.16 -2.12
N THR A 62 36.48 -7.55 -2.43
CA THR A 62 35.95 -6.38 -1.73
C THR A 62 34.42 -6.44 -1.74
N ALA A 63 33.82 -6.10 -0.60
CA ALA A 63 32.38 -6.10 -0.38
C ALA A 63 31.69 -5.09 -1.31
N SER A 64 30.75 -5.56 -2.12
CA SER A 64 29.96 -4.70 -3.02
C SER A 64 28.56 -4.48 -2.47
N ALA A 65 28.28 -3.20 -2.27
CA ALA A 65 26.97 -2.59 -2.13
C ALA A 65 25.95 -3.12 -3.14
N HIS A 66 24.72 -3.34 -2.68
CA HIS A 66 23.56 -3.49 -3.54
C HIS A 66 23.13 -2.11 -4.05
N GLY A 67 23.85 -1.60 -5.05
CA GLY A 67 23.33 -0.60 -5.99
C GLY A 67 22.66 -1.33 -7.14
N ALA A 68 21.35 -1.18 -7.27
CA ALA A 68 20.59 -1.66 -8.42
C ALA A 68 20.66 -0.59 -9.53
N ASP A 69 21.10 -1.02 -10.71
CA ASP A 69 21.11 -0.28 -11.98
C ASP A 69 19.66 -0.12 -12.52
N PRO A 70 19.26 1.03 -13.10
CA PRO A 70 17.90 1.24 -13.60
C PRO A 70 17.82 0.92 -15.10
N GLY A 71 16.77 0.21 -15.52
CA GLY A 71 16.40 0.10 -16.93
C GLY A 71 16.18 -1.31 -17.42
N GLY A 72 15.06 -1.91 -17.02
CA GLY A 72 14.49 -3.08 -17.69
C GLY A 72 13.00 -2.87 -17.85
N GLU A 73 12.56 -2.56 -19.07
CA GLU A 73 11.14 -2.60 -19.45
C GLU A 73 10.61 -4.02 -19.22
N HIS A 74 9.93 -4.26 -18.10
CA HIS A 74 9.25 -5.52 -17.85
C HIS A 74 7.97 -5.59 -18.67
N GLY A 75 8.13 -5.95 -19.94
CA GLY A 75 7.08 -6.45 -20.82
C GLY A 75 6.30 -7.60 -20.19
N ALA A 76 5.08 -7.83 -20.68
CA ALA A 76 4.18 -8.88 -20.21
C ALA A 76 4.91 -10.24 -20.12
N ALA A 77 4.96 -10.81 -18.91
CA ALA A 77 5.70 -12.04 -18.65
C ALA A 77 4.82 -13.28 -18.92
N ASP A 78 5.10 -13.96 -20.02
CA ASP A 78 4.56 -15.27 -20.41
C ASP A 78 5.27 -16.43 -19.67
N GLY A 79 5.17 -16.46 -18.35
CA GLY A 79 5.78 -17.50 -17.49
C GLY A 79 4.77 -18.15 -16.54
N PRO A 80 5.04 -19.39 -16.08
CA PRO A 80 4.17 -20.07 -15.12
C PRO A 80 4.07 -19.26 -13.82
N LEU A 81 2.91 -19.31 -13.17
CA LEU A 81 2.70 -18.68 -11.87
C LEU A 81 3.70 -19.22 -10.84
N CYS A 82 4.17 -18.35 -9.95
CA CYS A 82 4.98 -18.76 -8.80
C CYS A 82 4.10 -19.48 -7.78
N THR A 83 4.00 -20.78 -7.93
CA THR A 83 3.21 -21.63 -7.02
C THR A 83 4.11 -22.22 -5.93
N GLY A 84 3.50 -22.65 -4.82
CA GLY A 84 4.22 -23.23 -3.66
C GLY A 84 4.58 -22.24 -2.54
N PHE A 85 4.42 -20.94 -2.78
CA PHE A 85 4.53 -19.90 -1.74
C PHE A 85 3.17 -19.57 -1.12
N GLY A 86 3.21 -18.85 0.00
CA GLY A 86 2.02 -18.25 0.60
C GLY A 86 1.27 -17.31 -0.36
N PRO A 87 0.03 -16.92 -0.01
CA PRO A 87 -0.71 -15.90 -0.73
C PRO A 87 0.12 -14.66 -1.04
N GLN A 88 -0.07 -14.08 -2.22
CA GLN A 88 0.69 -12.95 -2.72
C GLN A 88 -0.13 -11.66 -2.68
N THR A 89 0.57 -10.52 -2.61
CA THR A 89 0.00 -9.17 -2.45
C THR A 89 0.74 -8.18 -3.35
N PRO A 90 0.17 -7.07 -3.86
CA PRO A 90 -1.16 -6.48 -3.58
C PRO A 90 -2.32 -7.17 -4.31
N ARG A 91 -3.54 -6.94 -3.83
CA ARG A 91 -4.79 -7.52 -4.37
C ARG A 91 -5.93 -6.51 -4.38
N ASP A 92 -7.00 -6.85 -5.08
CA ASP A 92 -8.30 -6.22 -4.88
C ASP A 92 -8.89 -6.67 -3.55
N ILE A 93 -9.06 -5.73 -2.61
CA ILE A 93 -9.60 -5.99 -1.27
C ILE A 93 -11.13 -6.12 -1.28
N GLY A 94 -11.81 -5.72 -2.36
CA GLY A 94 -13.23 -5.95 -2.58
C GLY A 94 -13.55 -7.33 -3.15
N ASN A 95 -12.53 -8.07 -3.62
CA ASN A 95 -12.69 -9.42 -4.15
C ASN A 95 -12.26 -10.48 -3.12
N PRO A 96 -13.20 -11.18 -2.47
CA PRO A 96 -12.85 -12.15 -1.43
C PRO A 96 -12.26 -13.44 -2.00
N TYR A 97 -12.39 -13.68 -3.31
CA TYR A 97 -12.04 -14.96 -3.92
C TYR A 97 -10.52 -15.16 -4.00
N GLY A 98 -10.07 -16.28 -3.46
CA GLY A 98 -8.71 -16.78 -3.64
C GLY A 98 -8.66 -18.29 -3.43
N ARG A 99 -7.65 -18.93 -4.01
CA ARG A 99 -7.48 -20.38 -4.08
C ARG A 99 -6.08 -20.85 -3.72
N ASN A 100 -5.22 -19.98 -3.21
CA ASN A 100 -3.92 -20.40 -2.71
C ASN A 100 -4.14 -21.41 -1.55
N PRO A 101 -3.60 -22.64 -1.65
CA PRO A 101 -3.83 -23.67 -0.63
C PRO A 101 -3.00 -23.47 0.64
N VAL A 102 -1.97 -22.60 0.60
CA VAL A 102 -1.11 -22.30 1.74
C VAL A 102 -1.85 -21.34 2.67
N SER A 103 -1.97 -21.72 3.94
CA SER A 103 -2.53 -20.90 5.01
C SER A 103 -1.58 -20.88 6.21
N PHE A 104 -1.59 -19.77 6.94
CA PHE A 104 -0.79 -19.53 8.14
C PHE A 104 -1.61 -18.78 9.19
N GLY A 105 -1.14 -18.69 10.44
CA GLY A 105 -1.83 -17.92 11.48
C GLY A 105 -1.93 -16.44 11.11
N LEU A 106 -3.05 -15.78 11.42
CA LEU A 106 -3.07 -14.32 11.35
C LEU A 106 -2.21 -13.77 12.49
N ALA A 107 -1.38 -12.78 12.17
CA ALA A 107 -0.57 -12.08 13.15
C ALA A 107 -1.48 -11.35 14.17
N PRO A 108 -1.06 -11.26 15.45
CA PRO A 108 -1.77 -10.54 16.51
C PRO A 108 -2.12 -9.09 16.12
N PRO A 109 -3.05 -8.44 16.86
CA PRO A 109 -3.31 -7.02 16.63
C PRO A 109 -2.08 -6.14 16.93
N PRO A 110 -1.99 -4.91 16.36
CA PRO A 110 -0.79 -4.09 16.44
C PRO A 110 -0.32 -3.74 17.86
N ASP A 111 -1.23 -3.61 18.82
CA ASP A 111 -0.93 -3.34 20.23
C ASP A 111 -0.30 -4.54 20.96
N GLU A 112 -0.38 -5.72 20.37
CA GLU A 112 0.30 -6.94 20.80
C GLU A 112 1.67 -7.17 20.14
N MET A 113 2.04 -6.34 19.18
CA MET A 113 3.26 -6.47 18.37
C MET A 113 4.19 -5.25 18.51
N THR A 114 5.42 -5.34 17.99
CA THR A 114 6.34 -4.19 17.96
C THR A 114 6.33 -3.56 16.57
N LEU A 115 6.15 -2.25 16.49
CA LEU A 115 6.37 -1.50 15.25
C LEU A 115 7.85 -1.61 14.88
N CYS A 116 8.14 -2.04 13.65
CA CYS A 116 9.51 -2.18 13.15
C CYS A 116 9.79 -1.25 11.96
N ASN A 117 8.76 -0.86 11.21
CA ASN A 117 8.95 0.04 10.08
C ASN A 117 7.67 0.84 9.79
N ILE A 118 7.83 2.08 9.31
CA ILE A 118 6.79 2.86 8.63
C ILE A 118 7.39 3.26 7.30
N HIS A 119 6.68 3.04 6.19
CA HIS A 119 7.08 3.49 4.85
C HIS A 119 5.88 3.89 4.00
N THR A 120 6.14 4.54 2.88
CA THR A 120 5.10 5.02 1.96
C THR A 120 5.30 4.50 0.55
N HIS A 121 4.22 4.32 -0.20
CA HIS A 121 4.24 3.98 -1.62
C HIS A 121 3.57 5.07 -2.45
N THR A 122 4.07 5.30 -3.66
CA THR A 122 3.42 6.15 -4.66
C THR A 122 2.16 5.44 -5.15
N ASN A 123 0.99 6.06 -4.98
CA ASN A 123 -0.33 5.47 -5.18
C ASN A 123 -0.59 4.26 -4.26
N ALA A 124 -1.83 3.76 -4.27
CA ALA A 124 -2.18 2.53 -3.60
C ALA A 124 -1.66 1.31 -4.37
N GLU A 125 -0.98 0.40 -3.68
CA GLU A 125 -0.61 -0.91 -4.18
C GLU A 125 -1.85 -1.78 -4.36
N HIS A 126 -2.75 -1.74 -3.38
CA HIS A 126 -4.02 -2.44 -3.41
C HIS A 126 -5.05 -1.73 -4.28
N LEU A 127 -5.99 -2.51 -4.83
CA LEU A 127 -7.22 -1.98 -5.41
C LEU A 127 -8.32 -2.04 -4.34
N GLY A 128 -9.05 -0.94 -4.16
CA GLY A 128 -10.15 -0.87 -3.18
C GLY A 128 -11.22 0.14 -3.56
N PRO A 129 -12.38 0.14 -2.88
CA PRO A 129 -13.53 0.94 -3.29
C PRO A 129 -13.26 2.45 -3.21
N GLY A 130 -12.39 2.92 -2.32
CA GLY A 130 -11.98 4.33 -2.25
C GLY A 130 -10.73 4.69 -3.05
N PHE A 131 -10.07 3.73 -3.68
CA PHE A 131 -8.85 3.92 -4.47
C PHE A 131 -8.87 2.95 -5.65
N SER A 132 -9.58 3.35 -6.71
CA SER A 132 -9.95 2.48 -7.83
C SER A 132 -9.55 3.03 -9.19
N ILE A 133 -8.86 4.17 -9.23
CA ILE A 133 -8.46 4.83 -10.47
C ILE A 133 -7.06 4.33 -10.83
N TYR A 134 -6.93 3.51 -11.87
CA TYR A 134 -5.64 2.97 -12.28
C TYR A 134 -4.66 4.09 -12.68
N ALA A 135 -3.48 4.11 -12.05
CA ALA A 135 -2.47 5.15 -12.22
C ALA A 135 -1.53 4.91 -13.42
N GLY A 136 -1.68 3.78 -14.12
CA GLY A 136 -0.81 3.37 -15.23
C GLY A 136 0.12 2.22 -14.86
N PRO A 137 0.92 1.73 -15.83
CA PRO A 137 1.88 0.64 -15.61
C PRO A 137 3.17 1.14 -14.94
N GLY A 138 4.03 0.20 -14.55
CA GLY A 138 5.38 0.48 -14.05
C GLY A 138 5.44 0.72 -12.54
N GLU A 139 6.61 1.14 -12.07
CA GLU A 139 6.92 1.29 -10.64
C GLU A 139 6.13 2.41 -9.96
N HIS A 140 5.62 3.38 -10.72
CA HIS A 140 4.71 4.43 -10.19
C HIS A 140 3.24 4.17 -10.60
N GLY A 141 2.89 2.90 -10.87
CA GLY A 141 1.53 2.47 -11.18
C GLY A 141 0.62 2.45 -9.96
N GLY A 142 -0.23 1.42 -9.84
CA GLY A 142 -1.15 1.28 -8.69
C GLY A 142 -2.47 2.03 -8.89
N PHE A 143 -3.07 2.51 -7.80
CA PHE A 143 -4.41 3.09 -7.80
C PHE A 143 -4.51 4.43 -7.05
N LYS A 144 -5.15 5.41 -7.67
CA LYS A 144 -5.42 6.73 -7.08
C LYS A 144 -6.73 6.74 -6.33
N CYS A 145 -6.81 7.61 -5.33
CA CYS A 145 -8.04 7.87 -4.57
C CYS A 145 -9.21 8.30 -5.46
N ALA A 146 -10.37 7.74 -5.22
CA ALA A 146 -11.62 8.22 -5.80
C ALA A 146 -11.87 9.66 -5.29
N GLY A 147 -11.83 10.63 -6.19
CA GLY A 147 -11.95 12.06 -5.87
C GLY A 147 -10.71 12.92 -6.13
N SER A 148 -9.59 12.32 -6.54
CA SER A 148 -8.36 13.06 -6.87
C SER A 148 -8.50 14.02 -8.06
N ALA A 149 -9.57 13.92 -8.85
CA ALA A 149 -9.83 14.78 -10.00
C ALA A 149 -10.51 16.12 -9.66
N ASN A 150 -11.06 16.28 -8.46
CA ASN A 150 -11.89 17.42 -8.08
C ASN A 150 -11.30 18.21 -6.91
N LEU A 151 -10.07 18.70 -7.09
CA LEU A 151 -9.37 19.53 -6.09
C LEU A 151 -9.35 21.00 -6.52
N SER A 152 -9.50 21.90 -5.56
CA SER A 152 -9.34 23.33 -5.78
C SER A 152 -7.88 23.69 -6.05
N ALA A 153 -7.65 24.84 -6.67
CA ALA A 153 -6.30 25.37 -6.88
C ALA A 153 -5.53 25.57 -5.56
N ALA A 154 -6.24 25.85 -4.46
CA ALA A 154 -5.63 25.96 -3.13
C ALA A 154 -5.13 24.60 -2.64
N GLU A 155 -5.96 23.57 -2.73
CA GLU A 155 -5.58 22.19 -2.34
C GLU A 155 -4.43 21.63 -3.19
N LEU A 156 -4.33 22.03 -4.46
CA LEU A 156 -3.26 21.62 -5.37
C LEU A 156 -1.97 22.45 -5.22
N SER A 157 -2.01 23.54 -4.46
CA SER A 157 -0.83 24.38 -4.26
C SER A 157 0.04 23.81 -3.14
N ARG A 158 1.33 23.58 -3.37
CA ARG A 158 2.24 23.19 -2.29
C ARG A 158 2.66 24.43 -1.48
N PRO A 159 2.55 24.44 -0.15
CA PRO A 159 3.08 25.53 0.68
C PRO A 159 4.57 25.78 0.40
N GLY A 160 4.98 27.05 0.44
CA GLY A 160 6.36 27.47 0.19
C GLY A 160 7.34 26.96 1.25
N SER A 161 8.55 26.61 0.78
CA SER A 161 9.80 26.28 1.51
C SER A 161 9.73 26.10 3.03
N GLY A 162 9.27 24.93 3.49
CA GLY A 162 9.76 24.36 4.74
C GLY A 162 11.19 23.81 4.58
N PRO A 163 11.92 23.55 5.68
CA PRO A 163 13.34 23.17 5.64
C PRO A 163 13.60 21.80 4.99
N ALA A 164 12.59 20.93 4.89
CA ALA A 164 12.67 19.65 4.21
C ALA A 164 11.36 19.35 3.47
N ARG A 165 11.47 18.62 2.36
CA ARG A 165 10.33 18.15 1.57
C ARG A 165 10.33 16.63 1.59
N PHE A 166 9.14 16.04 1.67
CA PHE A 166 8.98 14.64 1.31
C PHE A 166 9.07 14.53 -0.22
N GLU A 167 10.03 13.76 -0.70
CA GLU A 167 10.39 13.68 -2.12
C GLU A 167 9.36 12.86 -2.91
N GLY A 168 9.09 13.29 -4.15
CA GLY A 168 8.20 12.56 -5.06
C GLY A 168 6.71 12.60 -4.73
N VAL A 169 6.29 13.45 -3.79
CA VAL A 169 4.87 13.63 -3.41
C VAL A 169 4.47 15.10 -3.47
N GLU A 170 3.43 15.37 -4.25
CA GLU A 170 2.82 16.68 -4.43
C GLU A 170 1.33 16.67 -4.07
N PRO A 171 0.74 17.83 -3.73
CA PRO A 171 -0.70 17.92 -3.53
C PRO A 171 -1.47 17.48 -4.79
N GLY A 172 -2.47 16.62 -4.60
CA GLY A 172 -3.19 15.91 -5.65
C GLY A 172 -2.76 14.45 -5.81
N ASP A 173 -1.60 14.06 -5.28
CA ASP A 173 -1.12 12.68 -5.35
C ASP A 173 -1.85 11.77 -4.37
N THR A 174 -1.81 10.48 -4.68
CA THR A 174 -2.22 9.42 -3.77
C THR A 174 -0.97 8.76 -3.20
N ILE A 175 -0.97 8.48 -1.91
CA ILE A 175 0.06 7.65 -1.26
C ILE A 175 -0.61 6.54 -0.45
N GLU A 176 0.05 5.40 -0.34
CA GLU A 176 -0.31 4.38 0.64
C GLU A 176 0.78 4.31 1.72
N VAL A 177 0.37 4.29 2.98
CA VAL A 177 1.30 4.23 4.12
C VAL A 177 1.12 2.90 4.82
N HIS A 178 2.25 2.25 5.09
CA HIS A 178 2.32 0.98 5.80
C HIS A 178 2.94 1.19 7.17
N TRP A 179 2.25 0.76 8.21
CA TRP A 179 2.82 0.54 9.53
C TRP A 179 3.06 -0.95 9.70
N VAL A 180 4.33 -1.34 9.70
CA VAL A 180 4.76 -2.74 9.74
C VAL A 180 5.09 -3.12 11.18
N TYR A 181 4.45 -4.18 11.65
CA TYR A 181 4.62 -4.75 12.97
C TYR A 181 5.22 -6.16 12.87
N SER A 182 6.09 -6.46 13.82
CA SER A 182 6.76 -7.76 13.97
C SER A 182 6.45 -8.36 15.33
N SER A 183 6.40 -9.68 15.38
CA SER A 183 6.39 -10.47 16.62
C SER A 183 7.79 -10.62 17.23
N CYS A 184 8.84 -10.25 16.50
CA CYS A 184 10.21 -10.24 17.04
C CYS A 184 10.41 -9.10 18.05
N ASP A 185 11.38 -9.28 18.96
CA ASP A 185 11.94 -8.19 19.76
C ASP A 185 12.96 -7.41 18.93
N VAL A 186 12.49 -6.36 18.26
CA VAL A 186 13.27 -5.52 17.33
C VAL A 186 12.94 -4.04 17.53
N ALA A 187 13.91 -3.18 17.22
CA ALA A 187 13.73 -1.75 17.19
C ALA A 187 13.32 -1.25 15.79
N PRO A 188 12.52 -0.18 15.71
CA PRO A 188 12.23 0.53 14.46
C PRO A 188 13.48 0.89 13.67
N GLY A 189 13.45 0.69 12.35
CA GLY A 189 14.57 1.00 11.48
C GLY A 189 14.23 0.96 9.98
N PRO A 190 15.21 1.25 9.11
CA PRO A 190 15.01 1.30 7.68
C PRO A 190 14.73 -0.09 7.09
N GLY A 191 13.74 -0.13 6.19
CA GLY A 191 13.37 -1.30 5.41
C GLY A 191 12.88 -2.52 6.20
N LEU A 192 12.61 -3.59 5.46
CA LEU A 192 12.07 -4.84 6.01
C LEU A 192 13.05 -5.56 6.94
N GLY A 193 14.35 -5.33 6.78
CA GLY A 193 15.38 -5.92 7.64
C GLY A 193 15.22 -5.55 9.12
N ALA A 194 14.67 -4.35 9.42
CA ALA A 194 14.39 -3.92 10.79
C ALA A 194 13.30 -4.76 11.49
N CYS A 195 12.49 -5.49 10.72
CA CYS A 195 11.44 -6.35 11.24
C CYS A 195 11.91 -7.76 11.60
N LEU A 196 13.18 -8.09 11.35
CA LEU A 196 13.79 -9.39 11.53
C LEU A 196 14.96 -9.32 12.52
N SER A 197 15.34 -10.45 13.11
CA SER A 197 16.59 -10.56 13.86
C SER A 197 17.23 -11.93 13.69
N ALA A 198 18.50 -12.07 14.09
CA ALA A 198 19.21 -13.36 14.02
C ALA A 198 18.51 -14.47 14.84
N SER A 199 17.87 -14.12 15.96
CA SER A 199 17.08 -15.03 16.80
C SER A 199 15.62 -15.16 16.38
N CYS A 200 15.17 -14.38 15.39
CA CYS A 200 13.79 -14.34 14.93
C CYS A 200 13.75 -14.04 13.42
N SER A 201 14.05 -15.06 12.62
CA SER A 201 14.18 -14.97 11.15
C SER A 201 12.86 -15.22 10.41
N ASN A 202 11.82 -15.69 11.10
CA ASN A 202 10.49 -15.94 10.54
C ASN A 202 9.39 -15.42 11.48
N PRO A 203 9.27 -14.09 11.66
CA PRO A 203 8.19 -13.52 12.46
C PRO A 203 6.83 -13.70 11.81
N GLU A 204 5.80 -13.66 12.64
CA GLU A 204 4.51 -13.13 12.23
C GLU A 204 4.66 -11.64 11.92
N LEU A 205 4.35 -11.27 10.68
CA LEU A 205 4.34 -9.89 10.20
C LEU A 205 2.90 -9.39 10.03
N ARG A 206 2.68 -8.16 10.44
CA ARG A 206 1.41 -7.46 10.24
C ARG A 206 1.63 -6.11 9.60
N VAL A 207 0.84 -5.78 8.59
CA VAL A 207 0.84 -4.46 7.97
C VAL A 207 -0.53 -3.82 8.13
N GLU A 208 -0.55 -2.69 8.82
CA GLU A 208 -1.69 -1.77 8.83
C GLU A 208 -1.50 -0.79 7.66
N SER A 209 -2.50 -0.68 6.80
CA SER A 209 -2.45 0.17 5.60
C SER A 209 -3.56 1.22 5.59
N GLN A 210 -3.18 2.44 5.21
CA GLN A 210 -4.08 3.53 4.89
C GLN A 210 -3.62 4.25 3.62
N VAL A 211 -4.55 4.42 2.69
CA VAL A 211 -4.36 5.24 1.49
C VAL A 211 -4.77 6.69 1.76
N PHE A 212 -3.97 7.66 1.35
CA PHE A 212 -4.27 9.09 1.49
C PHE A 212 -4.33 9.79 0.14
N LEU A 213 -5.25 10.74 0.02
CA LEU A 213 -5.19 11.81 -0.96
C LEU A 213 -4.46 12.99 -0.32
N VAL A 214 -3.28 13.31 -0.86
CA VAL A 214 -2.45 14.39 -0.33
C VAL A 214 -2.97 15.72 -0.83
N VAL A 215 -3.16 16.68 0.07
CA VAL A 215 -3.72 18.00 -0.22
C VAL A 215 -3.01 19.06 0.60
N ASN A 216 -3.05 20.31 0.14
CA ASN A 216 -2.74 21.46 0.98
C ASN A 216 -4.02 21.95 1.66
N ASP A 217 -4.29 21.41 2.85
CA ASP A 217 -5.48 21.73 3.64
C ASP A 217 -5.18 21.50 5.12
N PRO A 218 -5.08 22.56 5.95
CA PRO A 218 -4.77 22.41 7.37
C PRO A 218 -5.89 21.75 8.18
N ASN A 219 -7.07 21.49 7.58
CA ASN A 219 -8.15 20.72 8.21
C ASN A 219 -8.10 19.22 7.83
N ALA A 220 -7.20 18.83 6.92
CA ALA A 220 -6.91 17.43 6.64
C ALA A 220 -6.16 16.79 7.82
N LEU A 221 -5.92 15.47 7.74
CA LEU A 221 -5.20 14.77 8.80
C LEU A 221 -3.75 15.25 8.89
N ASP A 222 -3.24 15.27 10.12
CA ASP A 222 -1.85 15.55 10.43
C ASP A 222 -1.05 14.23 10.48
N PHE A 223 -0.09 14.06 9.57
CA PHE A 223 0.70 12.84 9.51
C PHE A 223 1.45 12.57 10.83
N ARG A 224 1.81 13.62 11.57
CA ARG A 224 2.55 13.53 12.83
C ARG A 224 1.75 12.85 13.95
N ASP A 225 0.44 12.70 13.79
CA ASP A 225 -0.38 11.91 14.70
C ASP A 225 -0.15 10.40 14.55
N PHE A 226 0.46 9.97 13.44
CA PHE A 226 0.66 8.57 13.08
C PHE A 226 2.13 8.13 13.02
N ILE A 227 3.07 9.03 13.34
CA ILE A 227 4.50 8.70 13.29
C ILE A 227 4.97 7.93 14.53
N TYR A 228 6.15 7.33 14.42
CA TYR A 228 6.95 6.92 15.56
C TYR A 228 7.94 8.01 15.95
N LEU A 229 7.95 8.37 17.24
CA LEU A 229 8.94 9.29 17.82
C LEU A 229 9.33 8.80 19.22
N GLY A 230 9.79 7.55 19.31
CA GLY A 230 10.11 6.91 20.60
C GLY A 230 8.90 6.42 21.38
N THR A 231 7.72 6.37 20.77
CA THR A 231 6.49 5.95 21.44
C THR A 231 6.57 4.48 21.84
N MET A 232 6.39 4.21 23.13
CA MET A 232 6.33 2.87 23.71
C MET A 232 4.99 2.65 24.39
N ARG A 233 4.39 1.47 24.20
CA ARG A 233 3.20 1.02 24.95
C ARG A 233 3.40 -0.42 25.37
N ASN A 234 3.19 -0.72 26.66
CA ASN A 234 3.36 -2.06 27.22
C ASN A 234 4.71 -2.71 26.85
N GLY A 235 5.78 -1.92 26.81
CA GLY A 235 7.14 -2.39 26.47
C GLY A 235 7.39 -2.61 24.98
N ARG A 236 6.48 -2.24 24.07
CA ARG A 236 6.64 -2.40 22.62
C ARG A 236 6.68 -1.06 21.90
N HIS A 237 7.43 -1.00 20.80
CA HIS A 237 7.45 0.17 19.92
C HIS A 237 6.11 0.30 19.21
N GLN A 238 5.58 1.53 19.12
CA GLN A 238 4.24 1.78 18.59
C GLN A 238 4.19 3.07 17.80
N ALA A 239 3.32 3.16 16.79
CA ALA A 239 2.96 4.46 16.24
C ALA A 239 2.23 5.30 17.31
N ARG A 240 2.26 6.63 17.19
CA ARG A 240 1.46 7.52 18.07
C ARG A 240 -0.02 7.15 18.04
N ALA A 241 -0.55 6.88 16.85
CA ALA A 241 -1.86 6.29 16.60
C ALA A 241 -1.86 5.61 15.22
N LEU A 242 -2.89 4.82 14.94
CA LEU A 242 -3.21 4.38 13.58
C LEU A 242 -4.41 5.18 13.06
N PRO A 243 -4.46 5.51 11.75
CA PRO A 243 -5.61 6.19 11.16
C PRO A 243 -6.92 5.43 11.41
N SER A 244 -8.03 6.17 11.46
CA SER A 244 -9.38 5.62 11.62
C SER A 244 -10.40 6.42 10.80
N GLY A 245 -11.68 6.04 10.83
CA GLY A 245 -12.75 6.79 10.14
C GLY A 245 -12.91 6.50 8.65
N THR A 246 -12.03 5.68 8.05
CA THR A 246 -12.06 5.30 6.62
C THR A 246 -12.72 3.93 6.35
N GLY A 247 -13.40 3.37 7.35
CA GLY A 247 -14.10 2.08 7.26
C GLY A 247 -13.39 0.97 8.02
N ALA A 248 -14.09 -0.15 8.23
CA ALA A 248 -13.52 -1.35 8.83
C ALA A 248 -12.44 -1.91 7.89
N PRO A 249 -11.23 -2.24 8.40
CA PRO A 249 -10.17 -2.76 7.56
C PRO A 249 -10.49 -4.17 7.08
N VAL A 250 -10.11 -4.48 5.85
CA VAL A 250 -10.15 -5.83 5.29
C VAL A 250 -8.87 -6.54 5.72
N VAL A 251 -9.02 -7.65 6.47
CA VAL A 251 -7.89 -8.43 6.99
C VAL A 251 -7.73 -9.70 6.15
N PHE A 252 -6.51 -9.97 5.68
CA PHE A 252 -6.24 -11.17 4.87
C PHE A 252 -4.77 -11.59 4.92
N ARG A 253 -4.51 -12.79 4.41
CA ARG A 253 -3.18 -13.38 4.28
C ARG A 253 -2.57 -12.98 2.95
N GLY A 254 -1.34 -12.50 3.02
CA GLY A 254 -0.61 -12.01 1.87
C GLY A 254 0.88 -12.23 2.02
N SER A 255 1.62 -11.44 1.26
CA SER A 255 3.08 -11.41 1.27
C SER A 255 3.59 -9.98 1.35
N THR A 256 4.91 -9.79 1.46
CA THR A 256 5.47 -8.46 1.22
C THR A 256 5.32 -8.06 -0.23
N THR A 257 5.22 -6.76 -0.45
CA THR A 257 5.17 -6.14 -1.76
C THR A 257 6.56 -5.66 -2.18
N GLY A 258 6.66 -5.05 -3.36
CA GLY A 258 7.92 -4.54 -3.91
C GLY A 258 8.04 -4.79 -5.42
N PRO A 259 8.63 -3.84 -6.17
CA PRO A 259 8.64 -3.85 -7.64
C PRO A 259 9.38 -5.05 -8.25
N SER A 260 10.29 -5.69 -7.50
CA SER A 260 11.01 -6.89 -7.93
C SER A 260 10.14 -8.16 -8.00
N TYR A 261 8.92 -8.15 -7.44
CA TYR A 261 8.03 -9.31 -7.42
C TYR A 261 6.97 -9.24 -8.52
N SER A 262 6.61 -10.40 -9.07
CA SER A 262 5.57 -10.53 -10.10
C SER A 262 4.63 -11.70 -9.78
N GLN A 263 3.75 -12.11 -10.70
CA GLN A 263 3.02 -13.36 -10.53
C GLN A 263 3.89 -14.59 -10.81
N GLN A 264 5.09 -14.38 -11.37
CA GLN A 264 6.09 -15.41 -11.70
C GLN A 264 7.26 -15.41 -10.71
N VAL A 265 7.45 -14.32 -9.96
CA VAL A 265 8.48 -14.17 -8.93
C VAL A 265 7.78 -13.84 -7.61
N CYS A 266 7.68 -14.84 -6.74
CA CYS A 266 6.95 -14.71 -5.48
C CYS A 266 7.75 -13.94 -4.43
N SER A 267 7.03 -13.18 -3.61
CA SER A 267 7.56 -12.72 -2.34
C SER A 267 7.58 -13.89 -1.33
N PRO A 268 8.70 -14.08 -0.60
CA PRO A 268 8.89 -15.21 0.28
C PRO A 268 8.19 -15.07 1.64
N LEU A 269 7.97 -13.85 2.12
CA LEU A 269 7.51 -13.60 3.48
C LEU A 269 5.98 -13.57 3.55
N GLN A 270 5.44 -14.16 4.61
CA GLN A 270 4.02 -14.22 4.90
C GLN A 270 3.62 -13.02 5.75
N VAL A 271 2.57 -12.32 5.34
CA VAL A 271 2.13 -11.08 5.98
C VAL A 271 0.63 -11.11 6.23
N THR A 272 0.20 -10.72 7.42
CA THR A 272 -1.18 -10.35 7.70
C THR A 272 -1.40 -8.90 7.30
N TRP A 273 -2.21 -8.68 6.28
CA TRP A 273 -2.57 -7.34 5.84
C TRP A 273 -3.87 -6.89 6.52
N SER A 274 -3.93 -5.61 6.87
CA SER A 274 -5.11 -4.90 7.35
C SER A 274 -5.26 -3.61 6.57
N VAL A 275 -6.09 -3.62 5.52
CA VAL A 275 -6.20 -2.51 4.56
C VAL A 275 -7.52 -1.78 4.75
N ARG A 276 -7.47 -0.48 5.03
CA ARG A 276 -8.69 0.34 5.15
C ARG A 276 -9.27 0.68 3.78
N PRO A 277 -10.60 0.58 3.57
CA PRO A 277 -11.19 0.56 2.23
C PRO A 277 -11.38 1.94 1.58
N ARG A 278 -11.21 3.04 2.32
CA ARG A 278 -11.39 4.40 1.81
C ARG A 278 -10.16 5.26 2.01
N CYS A 279 -9.95 6.21 1.11
CA CYS A 279 -8.94 7.23 1.29
C CYS A 279 -9.31 8.21 2.41
N ALA A 280 -8.30 8.72 3.10
CA ALA A 280 -8.39 9.92 3.92
C ALA A 280 -7.63 11.07 3.25
N ARG A 281 -7.91 12.32 3.64
CA ARG A 281 -7.14 13.48 3.21
C ARG A 281 -5.99 13.71 4.17
N LEU A 282 -4.79 13.99 3.65
CA LEU A 282 -3.59 14.25 4.43
C LEU A 282 -3.00 15.61 4.05
N ASP A 283 -2.68 16.44 5.04
CA ASP A 283 -2.02 17.73 4.79
C ASP A 283 -0.54 17.52 4.42
N ILE A 284 -0.15 17.92 3.21
CA ILE A 284 1.22 17.81 2.70
C ILE A 284 2.25 18.45 3.65
N ALA A 285 1.89 19.56 4.31
CA ALA A 285 2.80 20.26 5.21
C ALA A 285 3.23 19.39 6.39
N THR A 286 2.37 18.46 6.82
CA THR A 286 2.65 17.57 7.94
C THR A 286 3.50 16.36 7.54
N LEU A 287 3.39 15.92 6.28
CA LEU A 287 4.28 14.92 5.69
C LEU A 287 5.70 15.50 5.48
N ASP A 288 5.80 16.72 4.95
CA ASP A 288 7.07 17.44 4.84
C ASP A 288 7.73 17.65 6.21
N ALA A 289 6.95 17.98 7.23
CA ALA A 289 7.45 18.12 8.60
C ALA A 289 8.04 16.80 9.12
N TRP A 290 7.40 15.66 8.85
CA TRP A 290 7.94 14.35 9.22
C TRP A 290 9.26 14.04 8.52
N ALA A 291 9.39 14.36 7.23
CA ALA A 291 10.64 14.24 6.49
C ALA A 291 11.77 15.07 7.15
N GLY A 292 11.46 16.32 7.52
CA GLY A 292 12.42 17.24 8.14
C GLY A 292 12.81 16.91 9.57
N MET A 293 12.07 16.05 10.26
CA MET A 293 12.41 15.60 11.61
C MET A 293 13.55 14.57 11.63
N GLY A 294 13.90 13.95 10.50
CA GLY A 294 14.88 12.86 10.44
C GLY A 294 14.34 11.60 11.12
N ASN A 295 13.38 10.93 10.46
CA ASN A 295 12.75 9.73 11.03
C ASN A 295 13.69 8.52 11.02
N VAL A 296 13.53 7.62 12.00
CA VAL A 296 14.39 6.43 12.19
C VAL A 296 14.28 5.39 11.07
N PHE A 297 13.30 5.54 10.18
CA PHE A 297 13.08 4.65 9.04
C PHE A 297 13.87 5.11 7.81
N GLU A 298 14.49 6.29 7.85
CA GLU A 298 15.16 6.93 6.72
C GLU A 298 14.23 7.14 5.51
N GLU A 299 12.91 7.24 5.76
CA GLU A 299 11.91 7.43 4.74
C GLU A 299 11.80 8.90 4.35
N THR A 300 12.35 9.23 3.18
CA THR A 300 12.30 10.58 2.60
C THR A 300 11.54 10.66 1.28
N HIS A 301 11.15 9.52 0.72
CA HIS A 301 10.42 9.41 -0.55
C HIS A 301 9.45 8.24 -0.51
N SER A 302 8.49 8.22 -1.43
CA SER A 302 7.57 7.09 -1.59
C SER A 302 8.13 6.03 -2.54
N HIS A 303 8.02 4.77 -2.13
CA HIS A 303 8.47 3.60 -2.89
C HIS A 303 7.56 3.31 -4.08
N GLY A 304 8.12 2.63 -5.07
CA GLY A 304 7.33 2.09 -6.17
C GLY A 304 6.41 0.94 -5.76
N VAL A 305 5.49 0.59 -6.63
CA VAL A 305 4.52 -0.48 -6.46
C VAL A 305 4.77 -1.59 -7.46
N ARG A 306 4.33 -2.80 -7.14
CA ARG A 306 4.23 -3.87 -8.14
C ARG A 306 2.82 -3.98 -8.72
N ARG A 307 2.70 -4.72 -9.82
CA ARG A 307 1.39 -5.01 -10.43
C ARG A 307 0.48 -5.78 -9.49
N LEU A 308 -0.81 -5.45 -9.53
CA LEU A 308 -1.88 -6.14 -8.81
C LEU A 308 -1.86 -7.66 -9.12
N VAL A 309 -1.95 -8.48 -8.07
CA VAL A 309 -2.13 -9.93 -8.22
C VAL A 309 -3.58 -10.20 -8.56
N THR A 310 -3.79 -10.91 -9.67
CA THR A 310 -5.12 -11.26 -10.18
C THR A 310 -5.33 -12.76 -10.27
N ALA A 311 -4.27 -13.56 -10.31
CA ALA A 311 -4.37 -15.01 -10.36
C ALA A 311 -4.93 -15.59 -9.04
N PRO A 312 -6.11 -16.25 -9.05
CA PRO A 312 -6.72 -16.74 -7.81
C PRO A 312 -5.84 -17.77 -7.08
N ALA A 313 -5.04 -18.55 -7.81
CA ALA A 313 -4.10 -19.51 -7.23
C ALA A 313 -3.01 -18.85 -6.35
N LEU A 314 -2.78 -17.55 -6.52
CA LEU A 314 -1.85 -16.76 -5.71
C LEU A 314 -2.56 -15.97 -4.61
N LEU A 315 -3.89 -15.90 -4.58
CA LEU A 315 -4.63 -15.11 -3.60
C LEU A 315 -5.18 -16.01 -2.47
N SER A 316 -5.21 -15.48 -1.25
CA SER A 316 -5.94 -16.12 -0.17
C SER A 316 -7.45 -15.93 -0.36
N GLN A 317 -8.25 -16.82 0.20
CA GLN A 317 -9.63 -16.44 0.52
C GLN A 317 -9.60 -15.31 1.56
N ILE A 318 -10.46 -14.30 1.40
CA ILE A 318 -10.76 -13.34 2.47
C ILE A 318 -11.95 -13.90 3.26
N GLU A 319 -11.81 -13.90 4.58
CA GLU A 319 -12.78 -14.42 5.54
C GLU A 319 -13.85 -13.38 5.91
#